data_AF-A0A1E7FYI0-F1
#
_entry.id   AF-A0A1E7FYI0-F1
#
_cell.length_a   1.000
_cell.length_b   1.000
_cell.length_c   1.000
_cell.angle_alpha   90.00
_cell.angle_beta   90.00
_cell.angle_gamma   90.00
#
_symmetry.space_group_name_H-M   'P 1'
#
loop_
_entity.id
_entity.type
_entity.pdbx_description
1 polymer ?
#
loop_
_entity_poly.entity_id
_entity_poly.type
_entity_poly.pdbx_seq_one_letter_code
_entity_poly.pdbx_strand_id
1 'polypeptide(L)'
;MDANINNEENYHQQAADGRRRIARRRARRLELITVLQQTEEFPSRSENKTDELVETFLETLKDDIHDMICESDYDDGNYQGLDSDRDTEAEVETVLRLFPGVMTRRKEIVYYEDDDDEEEEMVHYPIQLLAVTFHADSVWCNVKSVSFIPLVAKLAIELDLFDEQQRGGLLIEGEGQHEGQHVLHSLMCTDSVKRRSQERYEYIDDKYLRVLIQLRKLGLLKKEDIRRYCLLYNLCGEEDYFAEKRFRFLVEWDPSALIQTTGYGYVPLNLTVATSKSSIRGFQSVFEYGIHYFPNKKGINLLFRKTHYGGTPFKFACDNYGHEHVTEVVEDTLIRYSTSLDNHAPPFNIVEALMMAATDENVHLDCVYFLIRREPDILQKLLSSLTSSSSSIESATHINHNKRKRNDKKKDDDDDGN
;
A
#
# COMPACT_ATOMS: atom_id res chain seq x y z
N MET A 1 -18.65 54.42 20.75
CA MET A 1 -18.80 53.39 19.70
C MET A 1 -17.82 53.76 18.58
N ASP A 2 -16.52 53.95 18.89
CA ASP A 2 -15.63 54.75 18.01
C ASP A 2 -14.24 54.12 17.85
N ALA A 3 -14.16 52.79 17.77
CA ALA A 3 -12.88 52.06 17.70
C ALA A 3 -12.63 51.35 16.36
N ASN A 4 -13.44 51.55 15.31
CA ASN A 4 -13.40 50.70 14.11
C ASN A 4 -12.98 51.38 12.79
N ILE A 5 -12.54 52.65 12.81
CA ILE A 5 -12.23 53.40 11.57
C ILE A 5 -10.75 53.28 11.16
N ASN A 6 -9.82 52.97 12.08
CA ASN A 6 -8.38 52.93 11.78
C ASN A 6 -7.89 51.67 11.06
N ASN A 7 -8.74 50.67 10.78
CA ASN A 7 -8.28 49.41 10.19
C ASN A 7 -8.28 49.42 8.65
N GLU A 8 -9.14 50.20 7.99
CA GLU A 8 -9.25 50.20 6.52
C GLU A 8 -8.07 50.85 5.81
N GLU A 9 -7.48 51.91 6.37
CA GLU A 9 -6.30 52.57 5.78
C GLU A 9 -5.07 51.63 5.73
N ASN A 10 -4.93 50.74 6.71
CA ASN A 10 -3.79 49.81 6.78
C ASN A 10 -3.86 48.73 5.68
N TYR A 11 -5.05 48.25 5.31
CA TYR A 11 -5.23 47.28 4.22
C TYR A 11 -4.86 47.86 2.85
N HIS A 12 -5.22 49.13 2.60
CA HIS A 12 -4.88 49.78 1.33
C HIS A 12 -3.37 50.01 1.17
N GLN A 13 -2.68 50.34 2.25
CA GLN A 13 -1.23 50.50 2.25
C GLN A 13 -0.51 49.17 1.93
N GLN A 14 -0.92 48.07 2.57
CA GLN A 14 -0.33 46.74 2.36
C GLN A 14 -0.52 46.23 0.93
N ALA A 15 -1.72 46.42 0.36
CA ALA A 15 -2.00 46.04 -1.02
C ALA A 15 -1.15 46.84 -2.03
N ALA A 16 -0.96 48.14 -1.80
CA ALA A 16 -0.14 48.99 -2.66
C ALA A 16 1.34 48.58 -2.62
N ASP A 17 1.88 48.27 -1.44
CA ASP A 17 3.27 47.81 -1.30
C ASP A 17 3.49 46.43 -1.91
N GLY A 18 2.52 45.51 -1.79
CA GLY A 18 2.55 44.21 -2.46
C GLY A 18 2.66 44.33 -3.98
N ARG A 19 1.83 45.19 -4.60
CA ARG A 19 1.87 45.46 -6.05
C ARG A 19 3.20 46.06 -6.48
N ARG A 20 3.75 47.01 -5.71
CA ARG A 20 5.06 47.62 -5.98
C ARG A 20 6.19 46.59 -5.92
N ARG A 21 6.15 45.67 -4.95
CA ARG A 21 7.14 44.58 -4.85
C ARG A 21 7.07 43.63 -6.05
N ILE A 22 5.87 43.23 -6.46
CA ILE A 22 5.67 42.36 -7.64
C ILE A 22 6.18 43.05 -8.92
N ALA A 23 5.81 44.32 -9.14
CA ALA A 23 6.26 45.09 -10.30
C ALA A 23 7.80 45.22 -10.34
N ARG A 24 8.43 45.51 -9.19
CA ARG A 24 9.91 45.57 -9.09
C ARG A 24 10.57 44.22 -9.39
N ARG A 25 10.03 43.11 -8.87
CA ARG A 25 10.53 41.75 -9.18
C ARG A 25 10.43 41.45 -10.67
N ARG A 26 9.29 41.78 -11.29
CA ARG A 26 9.07 41.59 -12.74
C ARG A 26 10.04 42.42 -13.58
N ALA A 27 10.26 43.69 -13.22
CA ALA A 27 11.21 44.55 -13.90
C ALA A 27 12.64 43.98 -13.86
N ARG A 28 13.11 43.53 -12.69
CA ARG A 28 14.44 42.89 -12.55
C ARG A 28 14.58 41.60 -13.38
N ARG A 29 13.52 40.79 -13.45
CA ARG A 29 13.51 39.58 -14.30
C ARG A 29 13.61 39.92 -15.78
N LEU A 30 12.88 40.93 -16.24
CA LEU A 30 12.95 41.39 -17.63
C LEU A 30 14.32 41.97 -17.98
N GLU A 31 14.91 42.73 -17.05
CA GLU A 31 16.28 43.24 -17.18
C GLU A 31 17.29 42.09 -17.32
N LEU A 32 17.21 41.08 -16.43
CA LEU A 32 18.05 39.88 -16.52
C LEU A 32 17.88 39.14 -17.86
N ILE A 33 16.64 38.91 -18.30
CA ILE A 33 16.36 38.27 -19.60
C ILE A 33 16.99 39.07 -20.74
N THR A 34 16.89 40.40 -20.71
CA THR A 34 17.46 41.27 -21.74
C THR A 34 18.99 41.17 -21.78
N VAL A 35 19.65 41.14 -20.61
CA VAL A 35 21.10 40.95 -20.50
C VAL A 35 21.51 39.60 -21.09
N LEU A 36 20.80 38.52 -20.75
CA LEU A 36 21.06 37.18 -21.26
C LEU A 36 20.87 37.08 -22.79
N GLN A 37 19.86 37.75 -23.34
CA GLN A 37 19.61 37.77 -24.79
C GLN A 37 20.69 38.52 -25.59
N GLN A 38 21.41 39.45 -24.95
CA GLN A 38 22.44 40.28 -25.59
C GLN A 38 23.86 39.77 -25.29
N THR A 39 24.01 38.62 -24.65
CA THR A 39 25.32 38.16 -24.13
C THR A 39 26.34 37.91 -25.23
N GLU A 40 25.92 37.47 -26.42
CA GLU A 40 26.78 37.28 -27.60
C GLU A 40 27.37 38.60 -28.16
N GLU A 41 26.79 39.75 -27.83
CA GLU A 41 27.28 41.06 -28.26
C GLU A 41 28.31 41.66 -27.30
N PHE A 42 28.51 41.04 -26.13
CA PHE A 42 29.44 41.54 -25.12
C PHE A 42 30.90 41.17 -25.43
N PRO A 43 31.89 41.94 -24.92
CA PRO A 43 33.27 41.50 -24.97
C PRO A 43 33.44 40.15 -24.28
N SER A 44 34.30 39.27 -24.82
CA SER A 44 34.50 37.89 -24.33
C SER A 44 34.74 37.75 -22.82
N ARG A 45 35.36 38.76 -22.18
CA ARG A 45 35.53 38.80 -20.72
C ARG A 45 34.20 38.87 -19.96
N SER A 46 33.24 39.63 -20.48
CA SER A 46 31.92 39.79 -19.89
C SER A 46 31.02 38.59 -20.19
N GLU A 47 31.13 38.03 -21.40
CA GLU A 47 30.47 36.78 -21.83
C GLU A 47 30.82 35.62 -20.88
N ASN A 48 32.11 35.28 -20.75
CA ASN A 48 32.56 34.20 -19.85
C ASN A 48 32.09 34.37 -18.40
N LYS A 49 32.08 35.62 -17.89
CA LYS A 49 31.59 35.91 -16.53
C LYS A 49 30.08 35.75 -16.42
N THR A 50 29.35 36.03 -17.50
CA THR A 50 27.89 35.86 -17.54
C THR A 50 27.56 34.38 -17.56
N ASP A 51 28.29 33.58 -18.35
CA ASP A 51 28.14 32.13 -18.39
C ASP A 51 28.43 31.48 -17.02
N GLU A 52 29.53 31.85 -16.35
CA GLU A 52 29.86 31.37 -15.00
C GLU A 52 28.73 31.67 -13.99
N LEU A 53 28.14 32.88 -14.06
CA LEU A 53 27.03 33.27 -13.19
C LEU A 53 25.75 32.50 -13.52
N VAL A 54 25.48 32.23 -14.79
CA VAL A 54 24.33 31.44 -15.24
C VAL A 54 24.47 29.99 -14.78
N GLU A 55 25.63 29.37 -14.97
CA GLU A 55 25.91 28.01 -14.50
C GLU A 55 25.73 27.90 -12.98
N THR A 56 26.32 28.83 -12.22
CA THR A 56 26.17 28.87 -10.76
C THR A 56 24.71 29.01 -10.34
N PHE A 57 23.95 29.89 -11.01
CA PHE A 57 22.54 30.08 -10.73
C PHE A 57 21.71 28.83 -11.00
N LEU A 58 21.96 28.15 -12.12
CA LEU A 58 21.23 26.94 -12.51
C LEU A 58 21.52 25.78 -11.55
N GLU A 59 22.78 25.58 -11.17
CA GLU A 59 23.12 24.51 -10.23
C GLU A 59 22.56 24.79 -8.83
N THR A 60 22.66 26.03 -8.34
CA THR A 60 22.04 26.43 -7.07
C THR A 60 20.54 26.19 -7.08
N LEU A 61 19.85 26.59 -8.16
CA LEU A 61 18.41 26.39 -8.28
C LEU A 61 18.04 24.90 -8.34
N LYS A 62 18.86 24.09 -9.00
CA LYS A 62 18.67 22.63 -9.08
C LYS A 62 18.88 21.95 -7.73
N ASP A 63 19.88 22.39 -6.96
CA ASP A 63 20.10 21.98 -5.56
C ASP A 63 18.89 22.36 -4.69
N ASP A 64 18.45 23.62 -4.74
CA ASP A 64 17.29 24.11 -3.98
C ASP A 64 16.01 23.30 -4.28
N ILE A 65 15.78 22.94 -5.55
CA ILE A 65 14.64 22.12 -5.96
C ILE A 65 14.77 20.69 -5.44
N HIS A 66 15.97 20.10 -5.53
CA HIS A 66 16.22 18.76 -5.03
C HIS A 66 15.99 18.68 -3.52
N ASP A 67 16.51 19.66 -2.77
CA ASP A 67 16.29 19.79 -1.33
C ASP A 67 14.82 19.97 -0.99
N MET A 68 14.08 20.81 -1.72
CA MET A 68 12.63 20.98 -1.54
C MET A 68 11.84 19.68 -1.76
N ILE A 69 12.21 18.85 -2.74
CA ILE A 69 11.52 17.57 -2.99
C ILE A 69 11.90 16.53 -1.92
N CYS A 70 13.15 16.57 -1.47
CA CYS A 70 13.72 15.61 -0.54
C CYS A 70 13.66 16.07 0.94
N GLU A 71 12.96 17.16 1.23
CA GLU A 71 12.82 17.68 2.58
C GLU A 71 12.08 16.68 3.46
N SER A 72 12.66 16.41 4.63
CA SER A 72 12.18 15.42 5.58
C SER A 72 12.01 15.98 6.99
N ASP A 73 12.40 17.24 7.24
CA ASP A 73 12.27 17.83 8.57
C ASP A 73 10.81 18.15 8.89
N TYR A 74 10.25 17.42 9.86
CA TYR A 74 8.83 17.55 10.24
C TYR A 74 8.61 18.56 11.37
N ASP A 75 9.63 18.92 12.16
CA ASP A 75 9.43 19.30 13.57
C ASP A 75 9.45 20.81 13.88
N ASP A 76 9.78 21.69 12.91
CA ASP A 76 10.05 23.11 13.21
C ASP A 76 8.89 24.09 12.88
N GLY A 77 7.77 23.59 12.34
CA GLY A 77 6.68 24.45 11.84
C GLY A 77 7.08 25.31 10.63
N ASN A 78 8.26 25.06 10.08
CA ASN A 78 8.91 25.71 8.96
C ASN A 78 9.31 24.65 7.92
N TYR A 79 8.47 23.60 7.75
CA TYR A 79 8.58 22.64 6.66
C TYR A 79 8.67 23.36 5.30
N GLN A 80 9.86 23.29 4.68
CA GLN A 80 10.18 23.95 3.42
C GLN A 80 9.95 23.05 2.19
N GLY A 81 9.63 21.78 2.42
CA GLY A 81 9.38 20.80 1.38
C GLY A 81 8.07 21.01 0.63
N LEU A 82 7.80 20.16 -0.36
CA LEU A 82 6.54 20.18 -1.11
C LEU A 82 5.33 19.99 -0.19
N ASP A 83 4.36 20.90 -0.30
CA ASP A 83 3.13 20.90 0.49
C ASP A 83 1.91 21.05 -0.40
N SER A 84 1.07 20.01 -0.47
CA SER A 84 -0.17 19.98 -1.26
C SER A 84 -1.21 21.04 -0.88
N ASP A 85 -1.09 21.67 0.29
CA ASP A 85 -1.93 22.79 0.72
C ASP A 85 -1.43 24.13 0.15
N ARG A 86 -0.15 24.20 -0.24
CA ARG A 86 0.55 25.41 -0.71
C ARG A 86 0.85 25.37 -2.21
N ASP A 87 1.36 24.26 -2.68
CA ASP A 87 1.95 24.06 -3.99
C ASP A 87 0.96 23.33 -4.91
N THR A 88 0.83 23.79 -6.16
CA THR A 88 -0.04 23.16 -7.14
C THR A 88 0.70 22.13 -8.00
N GLU A 89 -0.01 21.12 -8.50
CA GLU A 89 0.57 20.15 -9.45
C GLU A 89 1.21 20.82 -10.68
N ALA A 90 0.65 21.92 -11.17
CA ALA A 90 1.19 22.65 -12.32
C ALA A 90 2.52 23.36 -12.03
N GLU A 91 2.68 23.90 -10.81
CA GLU A 91 3.94 24.50 -10.37
C GLU A 91 5.02 23.42 -10.23
N VAL A 92 4.69 22.31 -9.57
CA VAL A 92 5.60 21.16 -9.42
C VAL A 92 5.98 20.58 -10.78
N GLU A 93 5.02 20.37 -11.69
CA GLU A 93 5.28 19.89 -13.05
C GLU A 93 6.21 20.84 -13.82
N THR A 94 5.97 22.15 -13.74
CA THR A 94 6.81 23.15 -14.43
C THR A 94 8.26 23.06 -13.98
N VAL A 95 8.48 22.92 -12.67
CA VAL A 95 9.81 22.81 -12.07
C VAL A 95 10.50 21.50 -12.47
N LEU A 96 9.79 20.37 -12.39
CA LEU A 96 10.34 19.06 -12.73
C LEU A 96 10.66 18.90 -14.22
N ARG A 97 9.88 19.52 -15.11
CA ARG A 97 10.21 19.56 -16.55
C ARG A 97 11.41 20.45 -16.85
N LEU A 98 11.63 21.49 -16.06
CA LEU A 98 12.78 22.38 -16.22
C LEU A 98 14.08 21.70 -15.78
N PHE A 99 14.03 20.90 -14.72
CA PHE A 99 15.20 20.19 -14.15
C PHE A 99 14.94 18.70 -13.93
N PRO A 100 14.74 17.90 -14.98
CA PRO A 100 14.32 16.50 -14.84
C PRO A 100 15.32 15.64 -14.06
N GLY A 101 16.62 15.97 -14.13
CA GLY A 101 17.66 15.27 -13.38
C GLY A 101 17.51 15.32 -11.85
N VAL A 102 16.69 16.24 -11.30
CA VAL A 102 16.42 16.25 -9.86
C VAL A 102 15.64 15.02 -9.41
N MET A 103 14.84 14.39 -10.28
CA MET A 103 14.04 13.21 -9.92
C MET A 103 14.88 11.93 -9.79
N THR A 104 16.04 11.88 -10.43
CA THR A 104 16.95 10.72 -10.40
C THR A 104 18.14 10.93 -9.47
N ARG A 105 18.38 12.18 -9.02
CA ARG A 105 19.42 12.50 -8.05
C ARG A 105 19.07 11.90 -6.68
N ARG A 106 19.93 11.02 -6.21
CA ARG A 106 19.81 10.36 -4.92
C ARG A 106 20.13 11.33 -3.77
N LYS A 107 19.47 11.15 -2.62
CA LYS A 107 19.80 11.81 -1.35
C LYS A 107 20.32 10.76 -0.38
N GLU A 108 21.50 11.01 0.15
CA GLU A 108 22.09 10.25 1.26
C GLU A 108 21.50 10.78 2.57
N ILE A 109 21.00 9.87 3.40
CA ILE A 109 20.51 10.14 4.75
C ILE A 109 21.34 9.31 5.70
N VAL A 110 22.00 9.98 6.65
CA VAL A 110 22.84 9.36 7.68
C VAL A 110 22.01 9.18 8.94
N TYR A 111 22.01 7.95 9.47
CA TYR A 111 21.38 7.59 10.73
C TYR A 111 22.47 7.27 11.75
N TYR A 112 22.24 7.69 12.98
CA TYR A 112 23.10 7.37 14.12
C TYR A 112 22.31 6.43 15.02
N GLU A 113 22.79 5.19 15.18
CA GLU A 113 22.20 4.29 16.17
C GLU A 113 22.62 4.76 17.58
N ASP A 114 21.68 4.80 18.53
CA ASP A 114 21.89 5.37 19.88
C ASP A 114 23.03 4.67 20.68
N ASP A 115 23.39 3.43 20.32
CA ASP A 115 24.27 2.57 21.12
C ASP A 115 25.61 2.22 20.45
N ASP A 116 25.72 2.36 19.12
CA ASP A 116 26.92 2.02 18.35
C ASP A 116 27.33 3.25 17.52
N ASP A 117 28.58 3.71 17.64
CA ASP A 117 29.14 4.83 16.84
C ASP A 117 29.23 4.51 15.32
N GLU A 118 28.41 3.59 14.81
CA GLU A 118 28.33 3.20 13.41
C GLU A 118 27.29 4.06 12.68
N GLU A 119 27.76 4.83 11.70
CA GLU A 119 26.91 5.62 10.80
C GLU A 119 26.34 4.70 9.72
N GLU A 120 25.01 4.57 9.65
CA GLU A 120 24.35 3.90 8.52
C GLU A 120 23.92 4.94 7.48
N GLU A 121 24.47 4.81 6.27
CA GLU A 121 24.10 5.64 5.12
C GLU A 121 23.00 4.94 4.32
N MET A 122 21.83 5.58 4.21
CA MET A 122 20.77 5.15 3.31
C MET A 122 20.65 6.09 2.12
N VAL A 123 20.39 5.51 0.96
CA VAL A 123 20.29 6.25 -0.30
C VAL A 123 18.86 6.20 -0.80
N HIS A 124 18.20 7.36 -0.86
CA HIS A 124 16.82 7.49 -1.29
C HIS A 124 16.67 8.29 -2.59
N TYR A 125 15.75 7.85 -3.42
CA TYR A 125 15.24 8.65 -4.53
C TYR A 125 14.19 9.65 -4.03
N PRO A 126 14.09 10.83 -4.64
CA PRO A 126 13.15 11.87 -4.24
C PRO A 126 11.70 11.36 -4.14
N ILE A 127 11.27 10.48 -5.07
CA ILE A 127 9.91 9.91 -5.04
C ILE A 127 9.62 9.04 -3.81
N GLN A 128 10.64 8.42 -3.19
CA GLN A 128 10.48 7.69 -1.92
C GLN A 128 10.25 8.67 -0.76
N LEU A 129 10.95 9.79 -0.76
CA LEU A 129 10.83 10.85 0.26
C LEU A 129 9.50 11.64 0.16
N LEU A 130 8.83 11.55 -0.99
CA LEU A 130 7.44 12.02 -1.09
C LEU A 130 6.46 11.14 -0.31
N ALA A 131 6.79 9.88 -0.06
CA ALA A 131 5.93 8.97 0.68
C ALA A 131 6.24 8.98 2.18
N VAL A 132 7.47 9.23 2.58
CA VAL A 132 7.89 9.18 3.98
C VAL A 132 8.90 10.26 4.32
N THR A 133 8.89 10.71 5.57
CA THR A 133 9.94 11.52 6.17
C THR A 133 10.64 10.72 7.26
N PHE A 134 11.90 11.04 7.53
CA PHE A 134 12.70 10.37 8.54
C PHE A 134 13.02 11.36 9.65
N HIS A 135 12.72 11.00 10.90
CA HIS A 135 13.04 11.81 12.06
C HIS A 135 13.56 10.93 13.18
N ALA A 136 14.83 11.13 13.53
CA ALA A 136 15.58 10.27 14.45
C ALA A 136 15.41 8.81 14.00
N ASP A 137 14.81 7.97 14.84
CA ASP A 137 14.70 6.53 14.64
C ASP A 137 13.31 6.10 14.12
N SER A 138 12.57 7.02 13.51
CA SER A 138 11.20 6.76 13.09
C SER A 138 10.89 7.24 11.68
N VAL A 139 10.16 6.38 10.96
CA VAL A 139 9.61 6.67 9.63
C VAL A 139 8.21 7.26 9.78
N TRP A 140 7.99 8.41 9.17
CA TRP A 140 6.76 9.19 9.29
C TRP A 140 6.11 9.30 7.92
N CYS A 141 4.78 9.35 7.88
CA CYS A 141 4.04 9.56 6.66
C CYS A 141 4.15 11.02 6.19
N ASN A 142 4.69 11.26 4.99
CA ASN A 142 4.78 12.59 4.39
C ASN A 142 3.43 13.04 3.78
N VAL A 143 2.43 13.27 4.63
CA VAL A 143 1.07 13.67 4.20
C VAL A 143 1.02 14.98 3.42
N LYS A 144 2.07 15.80 3.52
CA LYS A 144 2.20 17.08 2.82
C LYS A 144 2.56 16.90 1.36
N SER A 145 3.43 15.94 1.03
CA SER A 145 3.94 15.76 -0.33
C SER A 145 3.43 14.51 -1.05
N VAL A 146 2.85 13.53 -0.34
CA VAL A 146 2.43 12.22 -0.90
C VAL A 146 1.50 12.32 -2.12
N SER A 147 0.69 13.38 -2.21
CA SER A 147 -0.21 13.59 -3.35
C SER A 147 0.52 13.88 -4.67
N PHE A 148 1.79 14.27 -4.63
CA PHE A 148 2.59 14.51 -5.84
C PHE A 148 3.17 13.23 -6.44
N ILE A 149 3.17 12.09 -5.73
CA ILE A 149 3.74 10.82 -6.22
C ILE A 149 3.20 10.43 -7.61
N PRO A 150 1.88 10.46 -7.90
CA PRO A 150 1.36 10.09 -9.21
C PRO A 150 1.83 11.02 -10.33
N LEU A 151 1.99 12.32 -10.04
CA LEU A 151 2.53 13.29 -10.98
C LEU A 151 4.01 13.01 -11.28
N VAL A 152 4.83 12.84 -10.23
CA VAL A 152 6.27 12.58 -10.37
C VAL A 152 6.53 11.30 -11.13
N ALA A 153 5.84 10.20 -10.78
CA ALA A 153 5.98 8.93 -11.50
C ALA A 153 5.59 9.05 -12.98
N LYS A 154 4.49 9.75 -13.28
CA LYS A 154 4.04 9.98 -14.65
C LYS A 154 5.06 10.78 -15.46
N LEU A 155 5.58 11.88 -14.90
CA LEU A 155 6.59 12.71 -15.57
C LEU A 155 7.89 11.95 -15.78
N ALA A 156 8.31 11.16 -14.80
CA ALA A 156 9.53 10.37 -14.91
C ALA A 156 9.44 9.29 -16.02
N ILE A 157 8.25 8.73 -16.26
CA ILE A 157 7.99 7.85 -17.41
C ILE A 157 7.98 8.64 -18.72
N GLU A 158 7.30 9.79 -18.76
CA GLU A 158 7.24 10.63 -19.97
C GLU A 158 8.62 11.07 -20.45
N LEU A 159 9.53 11.32 -19.50
CA LEU A 159 10.87 11.82 -19.74
C LEU A 159 11.93 10.69 -19.82
N ASP A 160 11.51 9.42 -19.79
CA ASP A 160 12.37 8.24 -19.90
C ASP A 160 13.54 8.24 -18.88
N LEU A 161 13.24 8.61 -17.62
CA LEU A 161 14.26 8.78 -16.58
C LEU A 161 14.63 7.48 -15.85
N PHE A 162 13.79 6.45 -15.99
CA PHE A 162 13.92 5.17 -15.31
C PHE A 162 13.53 4.04 -16.26
N ASP A 163 14.02 2.83 -15.97
CA ASP A 163 13.63 1.65 -16.73
C ASP A 163 12.11 1.42 -16.66
N GLU A 164 11.51 0.90 -17.73
CA GLU A 164 10.07 0.63 -17.81
C GLU A 164 9.57 -0.21 -16.63
N GLN A 165 10.39 -1.15 -16.13
CA GLN A 165 10.06 -2.00 -14.99
C GLN A 165 10.02 -1.25 -13.65
N GLN A 166 10.75 -0.14 -13.53
CA GLN A 166 10.78 0.70 -12.33
C GLN A 166 9.56 1.62 -12.24
N ARG A 167 8.79 1.77 -13.34
CA ARG A 167 7.52 2.51 -13.43
C ARG A 167 7.61 3.94 -12.87
N GLY A 168 8.59 4.69 -13.37
CA GLY A 168 8.80 6.08 -12.92
C GLY A 168 9.36 6.18 -11.51
N GLY A 169 10.16 5.19 -11.10
CA GLY A 169 10.79 5.13 -9.78
C GLY A 169 9.95 4.51 -8.67
N LEU A 170 8.68 4.17 -8.92
CA LEU A 170 7.77 3.59 -7.92
C LEU A 170 8.25 2.23 -7.38
N LEU A 171 9.00 1.49 -8.19
CA LEU A 171 9.48 0.13 -7.89
C LEU A 171 11.01 0.07 -7.75
N ILE A 172 11.66 1.22 -7.53
CA ILE A 172 13.09 1.22 -7.22
C ILE A 172 13.29 0.73 -5.79
N GLU A 173 14.17 -0.25 -5.66
CA GLU A 173 14.64 -0.75 -4.39
C GLU A 173 15.72 0.20 -3.86
N GLY A 174 15.65 0.54 -2.58
CA GLY A 174 16.74 1.23 -1.91
C GLY A 174 17.99 0.35 -1.85
N GLU A 175 19.16 0.99 -1.79
CA GLU A 175 20.43 0.32 -1.50
C GLU A 175 20.61 0.23 0.03
N GLY A 176 21.25 -0.83 0.54
CA GLY A 176 21.57 -1.01 1.97
C GLY A 176 20.77 -2.08 2.70
N GLN A 177 20.72 -2.04 4.04
CA GLN A 177 20.03 -3.07 4.85
C GLN A 177 18.51 -3.06 4.66
N HIS A 178 17.96 -1.98 4.12
CA HIS A 178 16.56 -1.84 3.74
C HIS A 178 16.29 -2.17 2.26
N GLU A 179 17.10 -3.07 1.69
CA GLU A 179 16.84 -3.67 0.38
C GLU A 179 15.36 -4.11 0.27
N GLY A 180 14.70 -3.62 -0.77
CA GLY A 180 13.31 -3.95 -1.08
C GLY A 180 12.27 -2.91 -0.69
N GLN A 181 12.61 -1.85 0.07
CA GLN A 181 11.63 -0.78 0.35
C GLN A 181 11.46 0.17 -0.85
N HIS A 182 10.39 -0.04 -1.62
CA HIS A 182 9.99 0.84 -2.71
C HIS A 182 8.76 1.69 -2.33
N VAL A 183 8.42 2.69 -3.13
CA VAL A 183 7.33 3.66 -2.85
C VAL A 183 5.99 2.97 -2.50
N LEU A 184 5.67 1.85 -3.16
CA LEU A 184 4.43 1.13 -2.85
C LEU A 184 4.38 0.54 -1.44
N HIS A 185 5.53 0.22 -0.82
CA HIS A 185 5.61 -0.21 0.57
C HIS A 185 5.46 0.98 1.51
N SER A 186 6.14 2.08 1.22
CA SER A 186 5.99 3.34 1.95
C SER A 186 4.53 3.82 1.97
N LEU A 187 3.78 3.55 0.90
CA LEU A 187 2.34 3.84 0.85
C LEU A 187 1.47 2.94 1.75
N MET A 188 2.01 1.85 2.30
CA MET A 188 1.34 0.99 3.29
C MET A 188 1.62 1.42 4.73
N CYS A 189 2.69 2.19 4.96
CA CYS A 189 3.09 2.61 6.29
C CYS A 189 2.01 3.42 7.01
N THR A 190 2.04 3.37 8.33
CA THR A 190 1.36 4.32 9.21
C THR A 190 2.38 4.88 10.19
N ASP A 191 2.12 6.07 10.76
CA ASP A 191 3.05 6.60 11.76
C ASP A 191 3.04 5.76 13.04
N SER A 192 4.23 5.49 13.58
CA SER A 192 4.47 4.70 14.79
C SER A 192 4.26 5.46 16.12
N VAL A 193 3.85 6.73 16.05
CA VAL A 193 3.91 7.60 17.23
C VAL A 193 2.61 7.49 18.04
N LYS A 194 2.69 6.74 19.15
CA LYS A 194 1.64 6.56 20.20
C LYS A 194 0.90 7.82 20.67
N ARG A 195 1.42 9.03 20.38
CA ARG A 195 0.84 10.31 20.81
C ARG A 195 -0.15 10.93 19.82
N ARG A 196 -0.43 10.29 18.68
CA ARG A 196 -1.32 10.85 17.66
C ARG A 196 -2.79 10.52 17.93
N SER A 197 -3.66 11.46 17.57
CA SER A 197 -5.11 11.26 17.62
C SER A 197 -5.56 10.30 16.52
N GLN A 198 -6.64 9.57 16.78
CA GLN A 198 -7.34 8.74 15.80
C GLN A 198 -7.64 9.52 14.50
N GLU A 199 -8.01 10.80 14.62
CA GLU A 199 -8.29 11.69 13.48
C GLU A 199 -7.09 11.83 12.52
N ARG A 200 -5.86 11.88 13.07
CA ARG A 200 -4.65 11.98 12.26
C ARG A 200 -4.42 10.70 11.46
N TYR A 201 -4.59 9.54 12.08
CA TYR A 201 -4.47 8.25 11.37
C TYR A 201 -5.51 8.09 10.26
N GLU A 202 -6.75 8.49 10.51
CA GLU A 202 -7.81 8.46 9.49
C GLU A 202 -7.51 9.40 8.33
N TYR A 203 -6.93 10.58 8.61
CA TYR A 203 -6.49 11.53 7.59
C TYR A 203 -5.35 10.97 6.72
N ILE A 204 -4.37 10.29 7.33
CA ILE A 204 -3.27 9.62 6.63
C ILE A 204 -3.83 8.52 5.73
N ASP A 205 -4.68 7.64 6.28
CA ASP A 205 -5.28 6.54 5.54
C ASP A 205 -6.06 7.05 4.32
N ASP A 206 -6.82 8.14 4.46
CA ASP A 206 -7.51 8.80 3.35
C ASP A 206 -6.58 9.38 2.29
N LYS A 207 -5.52 10.09 2.70
CA LYS A 207 -4.55 10.70 1.78
C LYS A 207 -3.83 9.63 0.96
N TYR A 208 -3.35 8.58 1.61
CA TYR A 208 -2.59 7.51 0.96
C TYR A 208 -3.50 6.64 0.09
N LEU A 209 -4.75 6.38 0.52
CA LEU A 209 -5.74 5.71 -0.31
C LEU A 209 -6.01 6.47 -1.62
N ARG A 210 -6.13 7.80 -1.59
CA ARG A 210 -6.33 8.61 -2.81
C ARG A 210 -5.17 8.43 -3.80
N VAL A 211 -3.94 8.38 -3.30
CA VAL A 211 -2.75 8.14 -4.11
C VAL A 211 -2.78 6.74 -4.74
N LEU A 212 -3.10 5.70 -3.97
CA LEU A 212 -3.25 4.33 -4.51
C LEU A 212 -4.33 4.25 -5.60
N ILE A 213 -5.46 4.92 -5.40
CA ILE A 213 -6.54 5.01 -6.41
C ILE A 213 -6.05 5.70 -7.68
N GLN A 214 -5.29 6.80 -7.56
CA GLN A 214 -4.73 7.50 -8.72
C GLN A 214 -3.69 6.66 -9.45
N LEU A 215 -2.76 6.02 -8.72
CA LEU A 215 -1.77 5.10 -9.31
C LEU A 215 -2.44 3.93 -10.06
N ARG A 216 -3.54 3.39 -9.51
CA ARG A 216 -4.35 2.38 -10.20
C ARG A 216 -4.98 2.91 -11.49
N LYS A 217 -5.56 4.12 -11.45
CA LYS A 217 -6.18 4.76 -12.64
C LYS A 217 -5.15 5.04 -13.74
N LEU A 218 -3.92 5.36 -13.36
CA LEU A 218 -2.80 5.56 -14.28
C LEU A 218 -2.17 4.24 -14.78
N GLY A 219 -2.61 3.08 -14.27
CA GLY A 219 -2.03 1.78 -14.62
C GLY A 219 -0.63 1.52 -14.02
N LEU A 220 -0.20 2.36 -13.06
CA LEU A 220 1.11 2.27 -12.41
C LEU A 220 1.12 1.29 -11.25
N LEU A 221 0.01 1.22 -10.50
CA LEU A 221 -0.27 0.16 -9.55
C LEU A 221 -1.11 -0.91 -10.25
N LYS A 222 -0.66 -2.16 -10.18
CA LYS A 222 -1.28 -3.32 -10.80
C LYS A 222 -1.72 -4.33 -9.75
N LYS A 223 -2.64 -5.21 -10.12
CA LYS A 223 -3.21 -6.22 -9.21
C LYS A 223 -2.13 -7.17 -8.69
N GLU A 224 -1.23 -7.58 -9.57
CA GLU A 224 -0.09 -8.45 -9.26
C GLU A 224 0.90 -7.84 -8.25
N ASP A 225 1.00 -6.51 -8.19
CA ASP A 225 1.91 -5.83 -7.26
C ASP A 225 1.48 -6.08 -5.80
N ILE A 226 0.17 -6.18 -5.53
CA ILE A 226 -0.39 -6.46 -4.20
C ILE A 226 0.25 -7.72 -3.61
N ARG A 227 0.38 -8.77 -4.44
CA ARG A 227 0.92 -10.06 -4.05
C ARG A 227 2.43 -10.14 -4.19
N ARG A 228 2.98 -9.60 -5.27
CA ARG A 228 4.42 -9.63 -5.57
C ARG A 228 5.23 -8.93 -4.50
N TYR A 229 4.73 -7.79 -4.04
CA TYR A 229 5.40 -6.96 -3.04
C TYR A 229 4.75 -7.07 -1.66
N CYS A 230 3.87 -8.05 -1.46
CA CYS A 230 3.21 -8.29 -0.18
C CYS A 230 2.62 -7.02 0.45
N LEU A 231 1.97 -6.14 -0.34
CA LEU A 231 1.48 -4.84 0.15
C LEU A 231 0.50 -5.01 1.32
N LEU A 232 -0.34 -6.04 1.25
CA LEU A 232 -1.28 -6.37 2.32
C LEU A 232 -0.58 -6.86 3.60
N TYR A 233 0.57 -7.52 3.46
CA TYR A 233 1.38 -7.97 4.59
C TYR A 233 1.89 -6.76 5.36
N ASN A 234 2.51 -5.81 4.67
CA ASN A 234 3.07 -4.61 5.33
C ASN A 234 1.97 -3.81 6.04
N LEU A 235 0.83 -3.62 5.39
CA LEU A 235 -0.30 -2.90 5.97
C LEU A 235 -0.87 -3.56 7.24
N CYS A 236 -0.87 -4.89 7.31
CA CYS A 236 -1.38 -5.64 8.46
C CYS A 236 -0.37 -5.78 9.62
N GLY A 237 0.91 -5.50 9.37
CA GLY A 237 1.98 -5.58 10.37
C GLY A 237 2.16 -4.33 11.22
N GLU A 238 1.46 -3.24 10.91
CA GLU A 238 1.54 -1.97 11.63
C GLU A 238 1.05 -2.11 13.08
N GLU A 239 1.84 -1.60 14.02
CA GLU A 239 1.63 -1.83 15.46
C GLU A 239 0.50 -0.99 16.05
N ASP A 240 0.40 0.30 15.69
CA ASP A 240 -0.43 1.26 16.42
C ASP A 240 -1.80 1.53 15.80
N TYR A 241 -1.93 1.41 14.47
CA TYR A 241 -3.18 1.72 13.76
C TYR A 241 -3.41 0.81 12.57
N PHE A 242 -4.62 0.25 12.49
CA PHE A 242 -5.04 -0.54 11.35
C PHE A 242 -5.68 0.36 10.28
N ALA A 243 -4.97 0.52 9.17
CA ALA A 243 -5.36 1.31 8.01
C ALA A 243 -6.49 0.63 7.19
N GLU A 244 -7.69 0.60 7.76
CA GLU A 244 -8.84 -0.16 7.28
C GLU A 244 -9.27 0.23 5.86
N LYS A 245 -9.17 1.51 5.47
CA LYS A 245 -9.63 1.95 4.14
C LYS A 245 -8.67 1.49 3.04
N ARG A 246 -7.36 1.62 3.27
CA ARG A 246 -6.33 1.04 2.39
C ARG A 246 -6.43 -0.47 2.33
N PHE A 247 -6.66 -1.13 3.47
CA PHE A 247 -6.81 -2.59 3.55
C PHE A 247 -7.96 -3.07 2.67
N ARG A 248 -9.15 -2.48 2.87
CA ARG A 248 -10.34 -2.79 2.08
C ARG A 248 -10.09 -2.60 0.59
N PHE A 249 -9.49 -1.47 0.20
CA PHE A 249 -9.20 -1.19 -1.21
C PHE A 249 -8.33 -2.27 -1.87
N LEU A 250 -7.29 -2.77 -1.18
CA LEU A 250 -6.41 -3.81 -1.70
C LEU A 250 -7.11 -5.17 -1.76
N VAL A 251 -7.86 -5.53 -0.71
CA VAL A 251 -8.55 -6.82 -0.65
C VAL A 251 -9.68 -6.91 -1.64
N GLU A 252 -10.50 -5.86 -1.79
CA GLU A 252 -11.57 -5.82 -2.80
C GLU A 252 -11.01 -5.95 -4.23
N TRP A 253 -9.76 -5.51 -4.45
CA TRP A 253 -9.10 -5.62 -5.74
C TRP A 253 -8.46 -7.00 -5.98
N ASP A 254 -7.77 -7.55 -4.98
CA ASP A 254 -7.22 -8.91 -5.00
C ASP A 254 -7.44 -9.68 -3.69
N PRO A 255 -8.61 -10.35 -3.54
CA PRO A 255 -8.89 -11.13 -2.34
C PRO A 255 -7.89 -12.27 -2.13
N SER A 256 -7.23 -12.76 -3.19
CA SER A 256 -6.27 -13.86 -3.09
C SER A 256 -5.03 -13.50 -2.28
N ALA A 257 -4.76 -12.21 -2.05
CA ALA A 257 -3.70 -11.75 -1.16
C ALA A 257 -3.95 -12.13 0.31
N LEU A 258 -5.21 -12.32 0.75
CA LEU A 258 -5.54 -12.73 2.12
C LEU A 258 -5.08 -14.16 2.47
N ILE A 259 -4.95 -15.01 1.45
CA ILE A 259 -4.58 -16.43 1.63
C ILE A 259 -3.13 -16.71 1.21
N GLN A 260 -2.42 -15.69 0.74
CA GLN A 260 -1.02 -15.80 0.34
C GLN A 260 -0.15 -15.91 1.59
N THR A 261 0.74 -16.89 1.57
CA THR A 261 1.74 -17.07 2.63
C THR A 261 3.06 -16.47 2.22
N THR A 262 3.76 -15.87 3.20
CA THR A 262 5.18 -15.52 3.04
C THR A 262 6.07 -16.76 3.08
N GLY A 263 7.38 -16.57 2.91
CA GLY A 263 8.39 -17.62 3.06
C GLY A 263 8.44 -18.27 4.45
N TYR A 264 7.75 -17.71 5.45
CA TYR A 264 7.63 -18.27 6.80
C TYR A 264 6.24 -18.86 7.11
N GLY A 265 5.36 -18.92 6.11
CA GLY A 265 4.00 -19.41 6.27
C GLY A 265 3.02 -18.42 6.91
N TYR A 266 3.40 -17.15 7.10
CA TYR A 266 2.49 -16.13 7.63
C TYR A 266 1.49 -15.70 6.56
N VAL A 267 0.21 -15.62 6.94
CA VAL A 267 -0.83 -14.92 6.19
C VAL A 267 -1.07 -13.53 6.82
N PRO A 268 -1.73 -12.57 6.13
CA PRO A 268 -2.01 -11.25 6.68
C PRO A 268 -2.66 -11.26 8.08
N LEU A 269 -3.52 -12.26 8.35
CA LEU A 269 -4.16 -12.41 9.67
C LEU A 269 -3.15 -12.67 10.79
N ASN A 270 -2.04 -13.37 10.54
CA ASN A 270 -1.00 -13.57 11.56
C ASN A 270 -0.38 -12.25 12.01
N LEU A 271 -0.27 -11.26 11.12
CA LEU A 271 0.46 -10.02 11.40
C LEU A 271 -0.32 -9.09 12.31
N THR A 272 -1.65 -9.12 12.19
CA THR A 272 -2.56 -8.39 13.10
C THR A 272 -2.48 -8.84 14.56
N VAL A 273 -1.74 -9.92 14.83
CA VAL A 273 -1.54 -10.51 16.16
C VAL A 273 -0.08 -10.85 16.44
N ALA A 274 0.84 -10.47 15.55
CA ALA A 274 2.26 -10.78 15.71
C ALA A 274 2.90 -9.95 16.83
N THR A 275 2.33 -8.78 17.11
CA THR A 275 2.79 -7.89 18.19
C THR A 275 1.68 -7.73 19.23
N SER A 276 2.07 -7.52 20.49
CA SER A 276 1.12 -7.24 21.57
C SER A 276 0.49 -5.84 21.47
N LYS A 277 0.93 -5.01 20.52
CA LYS A 277 0.43 -3.65 20.32
C LYS A 277 -0.68 -3.58 19.28
N SER A 278 -0.77 -4.58 18.40
CA SER A 278 -1.80 -4.64 17.38
C SER A 278 -3.21 -4.56 17.97
N SER A 279 -4.15 -4.01 17.19
CA SER A 279 -5.54 -3.88 17.63
C SER A 279 -6.35 -5.14 17.31
N ILE A 280 -7.22 -5.56 18.23
CA ILE A 280 -8.19 -6.63 17.96
C ILE A 280 -9.14 -6.28 16.79
N ARG A 281 -9.38 -4.99 16.56
CA ARG A 281 -10.14 -4.50 15.42
C ARG A 281 -9.48 -4.89 14.09
N GLY A 282 -8.16 -4.73 13.97
CA GLY A 282 -7.43 -5.17 12.79
C GLY A 282 -7.57 -6.67 12.55
N PHE A 283 -7.42 -7.48 13.60
CA PHE A 283 -7.67 -8.92 13.55
C PHE A 283 -9.09 -9.25 13.07
N GLN A 284 -10.11 -8.61 13.66
CA GLN A 284 -11.51 -8.78 13.27
C GLN A 284 -11.74 -8.41 11.81
N SER A 285 -11.25 -7.26 11.36
CA SER A 285 -11.40 -6.81 9.98
C SER A 285 -10.76 -7.78 8.99
N VAL A 286 -9.53 -8.23 9.24
CA VAL A 286 -8.87 -9.20 8.34
C VAL A 286 -9.60 -10.54 8.33
N PHE A 287 -10.04 -11.02 9.49
CA PHE A 287 -10.80 -12.27 9.59
C PHE A 287 -12.14 -12.18 8.86
N GLU A 288 -12.87 -11.09 9.07
CA GLU A 288 -14.16 -10.82 8.42
C GLU A 288 -14.05 -10.86 6.89
N TYR A 289 -13.05 -10.20 6.31
CA TYR A 289 -12.80 -10.27 4.87
C TYR A 289 -12.36 -11.66 4.39
N GLY A 290 -11.64 -12.40 5.24
CA GLY A 290 -11.32 -13.81 5.00
C GLY A 290 -12.58 -14.68 4.86
N ILE A 291 -13.57 -14.48 5.75
CA ILE A 291 -14.86 -15.17 5.68
C ILE A 291 -15.67 -14.67 4.47
N HIS A 292 -15.71 -13.37 4.22
CA HIS A 292 -16.44 -12.76 3.10
C HIS A 292 -16.05 -13.33 1.74
N TYR A 293 -14.74 -13.36 1.45
CA TYR A 293 -14.24 -13.79 0.14
C TYR A 293 -13.98 -15.29 0.03
N PHE A 294 -13.81 -16.00 1.15
CA PHE A 294 -13.55 -17.44 1.17
C PHE A 294 -14.48 -18.23 2.10
N PRO A 295 -15.81 -18.07 1.99
CA PRO A 295 -16.78 -18.58 2.97
C PRO A 295 -16.78 -20.10 3.06
N ASN A 296 -16.58 -20.78 1.93
CA ASN A 296 -16.74 -22.24 1.87
C ASN A 296 -15.47 -23.02 2.22
N LYS A 297 -14.31 -22.35 2.41
CA LYS A 297 -13.04 -23.08 2.41
C LYS A 297 -11.95 -22.54 3.30
N LYS A 298 -11.46 -21.36 2.92
CA LYS A 298 -10.19 -20.85 3.40
C LYS A 298 -10.39 -19.86 4.53
N GLY A 299 -11.54 -19.19 4.60
CA GLY A 299 -11.80 -18.12 5.57
C GLY A 299 -11.61 -18.60 7.01
N ILE A 300 -12.32 -19.65 7.42
CA ILE A 300 -12.17 -20.19 8.78
C ILE A 300 -10.78 -20.81 9.00
N ASN A 301 -10.21 -21.46 7.98
CA ASN A 301 -8.89 -22.07 8.07
C ASN A 301 -7.78 -21.03 8.28
N LEU A 302 -7.97 -19.75 7.91
CA LEU A 302 -7.01 -18.69 8.20
C LEU A 302 -6.72 -18.57 9.70
N LEU A 303 -7.73 -18.72 10.57
CA LEU A 303 -7.55 -18.65 12.04
C LEU A 303 -6.58 -19.70 12.57
N PHE A 304 -6.57 -20.88 11.94
CA PHE A 304 -5.87 -22.06 12.42
C PHE A 304 -4.71 -22.46 11.52
N ARG A 305 -4.34 -21.62 10.56
CA ARG A 305 -3.20 -21.89 9.68
C ARG A 305 -1.90 -21.81 10.47
N LYS A 306 -1.12 -22.87 10.41
CA LYS A 306 0.19 -22.97 11.06
C LYS A 306 1.22 -22.16 10.28
N THR A 307 2.01 -21.38 11.00
CA THR A 307 3.29 -20.88 10.49
C THR A 307 4.32 -22.01 10.48
N HIS A 308 5.51 -21.75 9.95
CA HIS A 308 6.61 -22.72 10.02
C HIS A 308 7.04 -23.05 11.46
N TYR A 309 6.66 -22.22 12.43
CA TYR A 309 6.89 -22.42 13.86
C TYR A 309 5.71 -23.12 14.57
N GLY A 310 4.66 -23.51 13.83
CA GLY A 310 3.48 -24.19 14.37
C GLY A 310 2.47 -23.27 15.07
N GLY A 311 2.74 -21.97 15.18
CA GLY A 311 1.80 -20.99 15.75
C GLY A 311 0.64 -20.69 14.78
N THR A 312 -0.53 -20.33 15.32
CA THR A 312 -1.72 -19.97 14.54
C THR A 312 -2.20 -18.56 14.90
N PRO A 313 -2.87 -17.84 13.98
CA PRO A 313 -3.46 -16.54 14.32
C PRO A 313 -4.40 -16.59 15.52
N PHE A 314 -5.22 -17.63 15.65
CA PHE A 314 -6.14 -17.80 16.77
C PHE A 314 -5.40 -17.90 18.11
N LYS A 315 -4.31 -18.67 18.16
CA LYS A 315 -3.50 -18.80 19.38
C LYS A 315 -2.85 -17.46 19.75
N PHE A 316 -2.18 -16.81 18.80
CA PHE A 316 -1.56 -15.50 19.05
C PHE A 316 -2.58 -14.44 19.47
N ALA A 317 -3.76 -14.43 18.85
CA ALA A 317 -4.86 -13.55 19.24
C ALA A 317 -5.28 -13.82 20.71
N CYS A 318 -5.46 -15.10 21.08
CA CYS A 318 -5.86 -15.46 22.44
C CYS A 318 -4.80 -15.07 23.48
N ASP A 319 -3.52 -15.22 23.13
CA ASP A 319 -2.40 -14.84 23.99
C ASP A 319 -2.35 -13.32 24.20
N ASN A 320 -2.68 -12.51 23.18
CA ASN A 320 -2.64 -11.04 23.24
C ASN A 320 -3.91 -10.42 23.85
N TYR A 321 -5.10 -10.92 23.51
CA TYR A 321 -6.38 -10.27 23.82
C TYR A 321 -7.26 -11.07 24.79
N GLY A 322 -6.85 -12.29 25.15
CA GLY A 322 -7.63 -13.21 25.97
C GLY A 322 -8.58 -14.09 25.15
N HIS A 323 -8.64 -15.36 25.53
CA HIS A 323 -9.41 -16.38 24.80
C HIS A 323 -10.91 -16.07 24.69
N GLU A 324 -11.55 -15.59 25.77
CA GLU A 324 -12.99 -15.29 25.77
C GLU A 324 -13.33 -14.21 24.74
N HIS A 325 -12.56 -13.13 24.72
CA HIS A 325 -12.81 -12.00 23.83
C HIS A 325 -12.55 -12.35 22.35
N VAL A 326 -11.48 -13.10 22.06
CA VAL A 326 -11.22 -13.58 20.70
C VAL A 326 -12.30 -14.54 20.23
N THR A 327 -12.75 -15.44 21.11
CA THR A 327 -13.84 -16.38 20.80
C THR A 327 -15.13 -15.62 20.48
N GLU A 328 -15.47 -14.59 21.27
CA GLU A 328 -16.61 -13.71 21.00
C GLU A 328 -16.52 -13.06 19.61
N VAL A 329 -15.39 -12.44 19.27
CA VAL A 329 -15.17 -11.81 17.95
C VAL A 329 -15.32 -12.80 16.80
N VAL A 330 -14.74 -14.00 16.94
CA VAL A 330 -14.81 -15.05 15.93
C VAL A 330 -16.26 -15.54 15.77
N GLU A 331 -16.94 -15.84 16.88
CA GLU A 331 -18.32 -16.33 16.89
C GLU A 331 -19.29 -15.30 16.30
N ASP A 332 -19.19 -14.04 16.72
CA ASP A 332 -20.01 -12.94 16.22
C ASP A 332 -19.81 -12.74 14.70
N THR A 333 -18.55 -12.77 14.24
CA THR A 333 -18.25 -12.72 12.79
C THR A 333 -18.89 -13.88 12.03
N LEU A 334 -18.77 -15.11 12.54
CA LEU A 334 -19.37 -16.28 11.89
C LEU A 334 -20.91 -16.23 11.90
N ILE A 335 -21.52 -15.72 12.98
CA ILE A 335 -22.98 -15.52 13.08
C ILE A 335 -23.44 -14.49 12.05
N ARG A 336 -22.76 -13.35 11.93
CA ARG A 336 -23.09 -12.31 10.93
C ARG A 336 -23.11 -12.89 9.52
N TYR A 337 -22.13 -13.70 9.15
CA TYR A 337 -22.05 -14.29 7.81
C TYR A 337 -22.95 -15.49 7.60
N SER A 338 -23.34 -16.20 8.66
CA SER A 338 -24.31 -17.29 8.57
C SER A 338 -25.76 -16.78 8.46
N THR A 339 -26.04 -15.59 8.98
CA THR A 339 -27.39 -15.00 9.05
C THR A 339 -27.62 -13.88 8.03
N SER A 340 -26.56 -13.33 7.44
CA SER A 340 -26.68 -12.28 6.42
C SER A 340 -27.49 -12.80 5.24
N LEU A 341 -28.70 -12.26 5.12
CA LEU A 341 -29.66 -12.59 4.06
C LEU A 341 -29.31 -11.93 2.72
N ASP A 342 -28.21 -11.18 2.65
CA ASP A 342 -27.72 -10.58 1.42
C ASP A 342 -27.30 -11.71 0.46
N ASN A 343 -28.18 -11.93 -0.52
CA ASN A 343 -28.31 -13.08 -1.43
C ASN A 343 -27.10 -13.40 -2.34
N HIS A 344 -25.89 -13.00 -1.98
CA HIS A 344 -24.70 -13.15 -2.83
C HIS A 344 -23.62 -14.05 -2.24
N ALA A 345 -23.62 -14.34 -0.93
CA ALA A 345 -22.66 -15.27 -0.33
C ALA A 345 -23.34 -16.63 -0.04
N PRO A 346 -22.75 -17.76 -0.50
CA PRO A 346 -23.20 -19.09 -0.07
C PRO A 346 -23.09 -19.22 1.46
N PRO A 347 -24.08 -19.86 2.12
CA PRO A 347 -24.01 -20.10 3.55
C PRO A 347 -22.76 -20.91 3.90
N PHE A 348 -22.17 -20.61 5.06
CA PHE A 348 -20.98 -21.29 5.57
C PHE A 348 -21.18 -22.82 5.62
N ASN A 349 -20.48 -23.55 4.74
CA ASN A 349 -20.55 -25.01 4.69
C ASN A 349 -19.58 -25.64 5.69
N ILE A 350 -20.06 -25.82 6.92
CA ILE A 350 -19.27 -26.36 8.03
C ILE A 350 -18.72 -27.77 7.76
N VAL A 351 -19.47 -28.59 7.01
CA VAL A 351 -19.07 -29.96 6.66
C VAL A 351 -17.84 -29.93 5.76
N GLU A 352 -17.86 -29.07 4.74
CA GLU A 352 -16.73 -28.89 3.85
C GLU A 352 -15.53 -28.32 4.60
N ALA A 353 -15.73 -27.29 5.43
CA ALA A 353 -14.71 -26.71 6.29
C ALA A 353 -14.03 -27.77 7.19
N LEU A 354 -14.82 -28.65 7.81
CA LEU A 354 -14.32 -29.75 8.64
C LEU A 354 -13.43 -30.71 7.84
N MET A 355 -13.86 -31.10 6.63
CA MET A 355 -13.09 -32.00 5.77
C MET A 355 -11.76 -31.39 5.31
N MET A 356 -11.74 -30.10 4.97
CA MET A 356 -10.48 -29.42 4.62
C MET A 356 -9.57 -29.25 5.83
N ALA A 357 -10.10 -28.84 6.98
CA ALA A 357 -9.32 -28.72 8.20
C ALA A 357 -8.68 -30.05 8.61
N ALA A 358 -9.36 -31.18 8.35
CA ALA A 358 -8.85 -32.52 8.63
C ALA A 358 -7.84 -33.05 7.60
N THR A 359 -7.78 -32.47 6.39
CA THR A 359 -6.93 -32.96 5.30
C THR A 359 -5.76 -32.03 4.95
N ASP A 360 -5.85 -30.74 5.29
CA ASP A 360 -4.79 -29.76 5.05
C ASP A 360 -3.76 -29.81 6.19
N GLU A 361 -2.56 -30.30 5.88
CA GLU A 361 -1.45 -30.38 6.82
C GLU A 361 -0.99 -29.02 7.37
N ASN A 362 -1.36 -27.92 6.72
CA ASN A 362 -1.04 -26.57 7.17
C ASN A 362 -2.08 -26.02 8.16
N VAL A 363 -3.19 -26.72 8.39
CA VAL A 363 -4.21 -26.33 9.36
C VAL A 363 -3.95 -27.07 10.68
N HIS A 364 -4.04 -26.34 11.80
CA HIS A 364 -3.88 -26.93 13.13
C HIS A 364 -5.13 -27.73 13.52
N LEU A 365 -4.94 -28.83 14.27
CA LEU A 365 -6.03 -29.74 14.67
C LEU A 365 -7.12 -29.03 15.52
N ASP A 366 -6.77 -27.92 16.17
CA ASP A 366 -7.73 -27.09 16.91
C ASP A 366 -8.87 -26.60 16.02
N CYS A 367 -8.67 -26.44 14.71
CA CYS A 367 -9.74 -26.10 13.78
C CYS A 367 -10.82 -27.19 13.74
N VAL A 368 -10.40 -28.46 13.70
CA VAL A 368 -11.31 -29.62 13.70
C VAL A 368 -12.09 -29.66 15.01
N TYR A 369 -11.42 -29.47 16.15
CA TYR A 369 -12.08 -29.42 17.45
C TYR A 369 -13.03 -28.23 17.58
N PHE A 370 -12.65 -27.07 17.06
CA PHE A 370 -13.47 -25.86 17.03
C PHE A 370 -14.77 -26.10 16.26
N LEU A 371 -14.67 -26.65 15.04
CA LEU A 371 -15.83 -26.93 14.19
C LEU A 371 -16.78 -27.99 14.79
N ILE A 372 -16.24 -29.06 15.39
CA ILE A 372 -17.06 -30.08 16.07
C ILE A 372 -17.76 -29.51 17.31
N ARG A 373 -17.09 -28.63 18.08
CA ARG A 373 -17.72 -27.98 19.25
C ARG A 373 -18.86 -27.05 18.84
N ARG A 374 -18.70 -26.36 17.70
CA ARG A 374 -19.73 -25.46 17.16
C ARG A 374 -20.97 -26.24 16.70
N GLU A 375 -20.78 -27.40 16.08
CA GLU A 375 -21.86 -28.24 15.57
C GLU A 375 -21.63 -29.73 15.93
N PRO A 376 -22.02 -30.17 17.15
CA PRO A 376 -21.68 -31.51 17.63
C PRO A 376 -22.35 -32.64 16.83
N ASP A 377 -23.42 -32.36 16.08
CA ASP A 377 -24.12 -33.32 15.22
C ASP A 377 -23.55 -33.38 13.79
N ILE A 378 -22.49 -32.63 13.47
CA ILE A 378 -21.89 -32.55 12.13
C ILE A 378 -21.46 -33.91 11.57
N LEU A 379 -20.91 -34.78 12.42
CA LEU A 379 -20.49 -36.12 12.02
C LEU A 379 -21.69 -37.00 11.65
N GLN A 380 -22.81 -36.85 12.35
CA GLN A 380 -24.05 -37.58 12.02
C GLN A 380 -24.67 -37.07 10.71
N LYS A 381 -24.61 -35.75 10.47
CA LYS A 381 -25.02 -35.13 9.20
C LYS A 381 -24.18 -35.64 8.02
N LEU A 382 -22.87 -35.74 8.21
CA LEU A 382 -21.93 -36.32 7.24
C LEU A 382 -22.25 -37.78 6.89
N LEU A 383 -22.53 -38.62 7.89
CA LEU A 383 -22.89 -40.02 7.66
C LEU A 383 -24.26 -40.14 6.95
N SER A 384 -25.21 -39.27 7.29
CA SER A 384 -26.55 -39.28 6.69
C SER A 384 -26.54 -38.87 5.20
N SER A 385 -25.69 -37.90 4.83
CA SER A 385 -25.55 -37.49 3.42
C SER A 385 -24.91 -38.58 2.54
N LEU A 386 -23.97 -39.35 3.09
CA LEU A 386 -23.35 -40.49 2.39
C LEU A 386 -24.37 -41.60 2.09
N THR A 387 -25.22 -41.94 3.05
CA THR A 387 -26.26 -42.99 2.86
C THR A 387 -27.30 -42.61 1.81
N SER A 388 -27.66 -41.32 1.72
CA SER A 388 -28.60 -40.81 0.71
C SER A 388 -28.05 -40.83 -0.71
N SER A 389 -26.72 -40.76 -0.86
CA SER A 389 -26.04 -40.77 -2.16
C SER A 389 -25.94 -42.19 -2.73
N SER A 390 -25.74 -43.20 -1.88
CA SER A 390 -25.50 -44.59 -2.29
C SER A 390 -26.76 -45.27 -2.87
N SER A 391 -27.96 -44.90 -2.43
CA SER A 391 -29.22 -45.50 -2.90
C SER A 391 -29.60 -45.10 -4.35
N SER A 392 -28.97 -44.04 -4.88
CA SER A 392 -29.26 -43.52 -6.22
C SER A 392 -28.55 -44.31 -7.33
N ILE A 393 -27.42 -44.96 -7.02
CA ILE A 393 -26.59 -45.66 -8.01
C ILE A 393 -27.07 -47.10 -8.25
N GLU A 394 -27.64 -47.75 -7.22
CA GLU A 394 -28.17 -49.12 -7.35
C GLU A 394 -29.44 -49.21 -8.21
N SER A 395 -30.17 -48.11 -8.41
CA SER A 395 -31.35 -48.11 -9.31
C SER A 395 -31.02 -47.88 -10.79
N ALA A 396 -29.79 -47.47 -11.13
CA ALA A 396 -29.39 -47.18 -12.52
C ALA A 396 -28.78 -48.37 -13.28
N THR A 397 -28.52 -49.50 -12.61
CA THR A 397 -27.94 -50.70 -13.23
C THR A 397 -28.97 -51.71 -13.74
N HIS A 398 -30.27 -51.45 -13.59
CA HIS A 398 -31.32 -52.29 -14.18
C HIS A 398 -31.82 -51.76 -15.54
N ILE A 399 -31.23 -52.34 -16.60
CA ILE A 399 -31.85 -52.67 -17.89
C ILE A 399 -32.07 -51.51 -18.89
N ASN A 400 -31.13 -51.39 -19.84
CA ASN A 400 -31.53 -51.45 -21.26
C ASN A 400 -30.41 -52.05 -22.12
N HIS A 401 -30.28 -53.38 -22.05
CA HIS A 401 -29.65 -54.15 -23.11
C HIS A 401 -30.56 -54.11 -24.34
N ASN A 402 -30.39 -53.14 -25.24
CA ASN A 402 -30.93 -53.27 -26.58
C ASN A 402 -30.00 -52.68 -27.65
N LYS A 403 -29.57 -53.60 -28.53
CA LYS A 403 -29.06 -53.41 -29.89
C LYS A 403 -27.74 -52.67 -30.07
N ARG A 404 -26.66 -53.45 -29.95
CA ARG A 404 -25.47 -53.31 -30.80
C ARG A 404 -25.88 -53.45 -32.28
N LYS A 405 -25.86 -52.37 -33.05
CA LYS A 405 -25.77 -52.41 -34.51
C LYS A 405 -24.31 -52.11 -34.88
N ARG A 406 -23.60 -53.19 -35.21
CA ARG A 406 -22.24 -53.21 -35.73
C ARG A 406 -22.26 -52.51 -37.10
N ASN A 407 -21.51 -51.43 -37.26
CA ASN A 407 -21.07 -50.97 -38.57
C ASN A 407 -19.56 -50.74 -38.48
N ASP A 408 -18.83 -51.71 -39.02
CA ASP A 408 -17.43 -51.62 -39.33
C ASP A 408 -17.21 -50.49 -40.35
N LYS A 409 -16.30 -49.56 -40.04
CA LYS A 409 -15.51 -48.89 -41.07
C LYS A 409 -14.12 -48.58 -40.55
N LYS A 410 -13.27 -49.59 -40.74
CA LYS A 410 -11.90 -49.54 -41.27
C LYS A 410 -11.29 -48.13 -41.47
N LYS A 411 -10.06 -48.02 -40.94
CA LYS A 411 -8.83 -47.55 -41.64
C LYS A 411 -8.77 -46.05 -41.94
N ASP A 412 -7.66 -45.33 -41.81
CA ASP A 412 -6.22 -45.65 -41.90
C ASP A 412 -5.49 -44.45 -41.24
N ASP A 413 -4.37 -44.70 -40.56
CA ASP A 413 -3.01 -44.25 -40.93
C ASP A 413 -2.77 -42.78 -40.50
N ASP A 414 -1.91 -42.57 -39.50
CA ASP A 414 -0.50 -42.18 -39.65
C ASP A 414 -0.40 -40.75 -39.12
N ASP A 415 0.53 -40.48 -38.21
CA ASP A 415 1.79 -39.83 -38.58
C ASP A 415 2.46 -39.25 -37.34
N ASP A 416 3.76 -39.47 -37.32
CA ASP A 416 4.72 -39.03 -36.33
C ASP A 416 4.85 -37.50 -36.31
N GLY A 417 5.38 -36.97 -35.21
CA GLY A 417 6.27 -35.82 -35.33
C GLY A 417 6.22 -34.77 -34.23
N ASN A 418 7.24 -34.89 -33.36
CA ASN A 418 8.04 -33.81 -32.75
C ASN A 418 7.66 -33.30 -31.36
#